data_AF-M1CCA4-F1
#
_entry.id   AF-M1CCA4-F1
#
_cell.length_a   1.000
_cell.length_b   1.000
_cell.length_c   1.000
_cell.angle_alpha   90.00
_cell.angle_beta   90.00
_cell.angle_gamma   90.00
#
_symmetry.space_group_name_H-M   'P 1'
#
loop_
_entity.id
_entity.type
_entity.pdbx_description
1 polymer ?
#
loop_
_entity_poly.entity_id
_entity_poly.type
_entity_poly.pdbx_seq_one_letter_code
_entity_poly.pdbx_strand_id
1 'polypeptide(L)'
;MSVISQFVPDLEKGKGMYFLSIKSEANTPGGLPARTVLTSIYKSPYFHDRHRNPYANYTSPPETFLCPDSYQSMYSQMLCGLCQHKEVLRVGSYFASSFVRAIRFLEKHWSLLCNDIRMGTINTQITDQSVRESVMKILKPDPELADFIEAECSKDSWQGIIARLWTNTKYVDVVVTGSMSQYIPTLDYYSNVMTRKVILVIFRGNDYFALSVVFPSPMFCGCKVGLRKSW
;
A
#
# COMPACT_ATOMS: atom_id res chain seq x y z
N MET A 1 -0.62 18.55 12.21
CA MET A 1 0.60 17.94 11.62
C MET A 1 0.65 16.49 12.03
N SER A 2 1.05 15.58 11.13
CA SER A 2 1.27 14.17 11.46
C SER A 2 2.58 14.02 12.25
N VAL A 3 2.67 13.07 13.18
CA VAL A 3 3.94 12.77 13.88
C VAL A 3 5.02 12.37 12.86
N ILE A 4 4.63 11.71 11.77
CA ILE A 4 5.56 11.27 10.72
C ILE A 4 6.19 12.47 10.00
N SER A 5 5.46 13.59 9.83
CA SER A 5 5.99 14.77 9.12
C SER A 5 7.13 15.47 9.87
N GLN A 6 7.34 15.16 11.16
CA GLN A 6 8.49 15.63 11.92
C GLN A 6 9.80 14.92 11.54
N PHE A 7 9.71 13.69 11.02
CA PHE A 7 10.87 12.87 10.68
C PHE A 7 11.06 12.70 9.17
N VAL A 8 9.98 12.82 8.41
CA VAL A 8 9.96 12.71 6.96
C VAL A 8 9.19 13.93 6.43
N PRO A 9 9.88 15.03 6.08
CA PRO A 9 9.23 16.24 5.58
C PRO A 9 8.63 16.00 4.19
N ASP A 10 7.74 16.90 3.74
CA ASP A 10 7.15 16.94 2.40
C ASP A 10 6.34 15.69 2.01
N LEU A 11 5.63 15.06 2.94
CA LEU A 11 4.75 13.93 2.62
C LEU A 11 3.43 14.35 1.99
N GLU A 12 3.01 15.58 2.27
CA GLU A 12 1.82 16.22 1.71
C GLU A 12 1.96 16.57 0.21
N LYS A 13 3.19 16.58 -0.31
CA LYS A 13 3.49 16.92 -1.72
C LYS A 13 3.34 15.75 -2.69
N GLY A 14 3.02 14.56 -2.21
CA GLY A 14 2.88 13.37 -3.04
C GLY A 14 1.80 12.42 -2.54
N LYS A 15 1.83 11.20 -3.07
CA LYS A 15 0.83 10.16 -2.82
C LYS A 15 1.41 9.01 -2.02
N GLY A 16 0.54 8.34 -1.28
CA GLY A 16 0.83 7.05 -0.65
C GLY A 16 0.25 5.90 -1.47
N MET A 17 1.09 4.93 -1.84
CA MET A 17 0.64 3.70 -2.46
C MET A 17 0.37 2.65 -1.37
N TYR A 18 -0.90 2.46 -1.03
CA TYR A 18 -1.32 1.47 -0.03
C TYR A 18 -2.14 0.37 -0.68
N PHE A 19 -1.74 -0.88 -0.45
CA PHE A 19 -2.54 -2.05 -0.82
C PHE A 19 -3.53 -2.36 0.29
N LEU A 20 -4.78 -1.97 0.07
CA LEU A 20 -5.89 -2.11 0.99
C LEU A 20 -6.87 -3.15 0.45
N SER A 21 -7.44 -3.99 1.30
CA SER A 21 -8.45 -4.96 0.85
C SER A 21 -9.50 -5.16 1.92
N ILE A 22 -10.76 -5.12 1.51
CA ILE A 22 -11.86 -5.56 2.35
C ILE A 22 -11.85 -7.08 2.53
N LYS A 23 -12.54 -7.55 3.57
CA LYS A 23 -12.82 -8.97 3.80
C LYS A 23 -14.32 -9.24 3.71
N SER A 24 -14.67 -10.51 3.58
CA SER A 24 -16.05 -10.96 3.57
C SER A 24 -16.79 -10.49 4.82
N GLU A 25 -18.05 -10.12 4.64
CA GLU A 25 -18.95 -9.71 5.70
C GLU A 25 -20.04 -10.77 5.86
N ALA A 26 -20.53 -10.94 7.07
CA ALA A 26 -21.67 -11.78 7.38
C ALA A 26 -22.67 -10.99 8.23
N ASN A 27 -23.91 -11.43 8.31
CA ASN A 27 -24.88 -10.89 9.27
C ASN A 27 -25.06 -11.89 10.41
N THR A 28 -25.12 -11.38 11.63
CA THR A 28 -25.55 -12.16 12.79
C THR A 28 -27.03 -12.52 12.68
N PRO A 29 -27.53 -13.54 13.41
CA PRO A 29 -28.96 -13.86 13.43
C PRO A 29 -29.87 -12.68 13.82
N GLY A 30 -29.34 -11.70 14.57
CA GLY A 30 -30.04 -10.47 14.95
C GLY A 30 -29.97 -9.33 13.92
N GLY A 31 -29.44 -9.59 12.71
CA GLY A 31 -29.34 -8.59 11.64
C GLY A 31 -28.16 -7.62 11.74
N LEU A 32 -27.31 -7.74 12.77
CA LEU A 32 -26.11 -6.90 12.90
C LEU A 32 -24.98 -7.39 11.96
N PRO A 33 -24.27 -6.48 11.27
CA PRO A 33 -23.16 -6.86 10.40
C PRO A 33 -21.93 -7.28 11.22
N ALA A 34 -21.41 -8.46 10.92
CA ALA A 34 -20.15 -9.02 11.41
C ALA A 34 -19.09 -8.90 10.31
N ARG A 35 -18.08 -8.05 10.54
CA ARG A 35 -16.99 -7.77 9.60
C ARG A 35 -15.71 -7.42 10.33
N THR A 36 -14.58 -7.46 9.61
CA THR A 36 -13.30 -7.04 10.20
C THR A 36 -13.28 -5.52 10.44
N VAL A 37 -12.54 -5.09 11.46
CA VAL A 37 -12.40 -3.67 11.82
C VAL A 37 -11.93 -2.83 10.63
N LEU A 38 -10.96 -3.31 9.85
CA LEU A 38 -10.45 -2.61 8.67
C LEU A 38 -11.52 -2.46 7.59
N THR A 39 -12.32 -3.50 7.35
CA THR A 39 -13.44 -3.42 6.40
C THR A 39 -14.46 -2.40 6.86
N SER A 40 -14.76 -2.35 8.16
CA SER A 40 -15.67 -1.34 8.73
C SER A 40 -15.12 0.07 8.60
N ILE A 41 -13.81 0.28 8.77
CA ILE A 41 -13.15 1.59 8.58
C ILE A 41 -13.23 2.00 7.11
N TYR A 42 -12.87 1.12 6.17
CA TYR A 42 -12.82 1.47 4.75
C TYR A 42 -14.20 1.84 4.19
N LYS A 43 -15.26 1.20 4.69
CA LYS A 43 -16.65 1.53 4.31
C LYS A 43 -17.25 2.70 5.09
N SER A 44 -16.53 3.23 6.08
CA SER A 44 -17.04 4.34 6.89
C SER A 44 -16.93 5.67 6.14
N PRO A 45 -17.88 6.62 6.35
CA PRO A 45 -17.81 7.94 5.72
C PRO A 45 -16.51 8.69 6.07
N TYR A 46 -15.94 8.46 7.26
CA TYR A 46 -14.66 9.02 7.68
C TYR A 46 -13.50 8.70 6.72
N PHE A 47 -13.55 7.53 6.07
CA PHE A 47 -12.53 7.12 5.11
C PHE A 47 -12.84 7.60 3.69
N HIS A 48 -14.11 7.80 3.34
CA HIS A 48 -14.52 8.33 2.05
C HIS A 48 -14.27 9.84 1.91
N ASP A 49 -14.50 10.63 2.97
CA ASP A 49 -14.30 12.09 2.96
C ASP A 49 -12.84 12.54 3.13
N ARG A 50 -11.88 11.60 3.00
CA ARG A 50 -10.44 11.83 3.18
C ARG A 50 -9.81 12.79 2.16
N HIS A 51 -10.52 13.16 1.09
CA HIS A 51 -10.05 14.10 0.06
C HIS A 51 -9.61 15.46 0.62
N ARG A 52 -10.04 15.82 1.83
CA ARG A 52 -9.63 17.06 2.51
C ARG A 52 -8.29 16.95 3.25
N ASN A 53 -7.75 15.75 3.45
CA ASN A 53 -6.48 15.56 4.15
C ASN A 53 -5.35 15.33 3.13
N PRO A 54 -4.41 16.27 2.96
CA PRO A 54 -3.29 16.11 2.02
C PRO A 54 -2.38 14.92 2.38
N TYR A 55 -2.37 14.47 3.64
CA TYR A 55 -1.66 13.26 4.08
C TYR A 55 -2.43 11.96 3.85
N ALA A 56 -3.65 12.00 3.31
CA ALA A 56 -4.46 10.83 2.96
C ALA A 56 -4.66 10.71 1.44
N ASN A 57 -3.80 11.37 0.66
CA ASN A 57 -3.78 11.26 -0.79
C ASN A 57 -3.18 9.90 -1.19
N TYR A 58 -4.00 9.00 -1.73
CA TYR A 58 -3.57 7.66 -2.13
C TYR A 58 -3.65 7.48 -3.64
N THR A 59 -2.84 6.55 -4.16
CA THR A 59 -2.88 6.18 -5.58
C THR A 59 -4.15 5.44 -5.96
N SER A 60 -4.71 4.66 -5.03
CA SER A 60 -5.83 3.74 -5.25
C SER A 60 -7.20 4.43 -5.04
N PRO A 61 -8.07 4.47 -6.06
CA PRO A 61 -9.46 4.92 -5.92
C PRO A 61 -10.26 4.08 -4.91
N PRO A 62 -11.28 4.65 -4.24
CA PRO A 62 -12.16 3.92 -3.32
C PRO A 62 -12.71 2.60 -3.86
N GLU A 63 -13.13 2.61 -5.12
CA GLU A 63 -13.78 1.48 -5.78
C GLU A 63 -12.82 0.28 -5.90
N THR A 64 -11.51 0.53 -6.05
CA THR A 64 -10.50 -0.53 -6.21
C THR A 64 -10.30 -1.37 -4.95
N PHE A 65 -10.21 -0.76 -3.76
CA PHE A 65 -10.01 -1.51 -2.52
C PHE A 65 -11.32 -1.95 -1.84
N LEU A 66 -12.46 -1.39 -2.25
CA LEU A 66 -13.79 -1.86 -1.86
C LEU A 66 -14.31 -2.99 -2.75
N CYS A 67 -13.60 -3.34 -3.82
CA CYS A 67 -13.92 -4.49 -4.64
C CYS A 67 -13.86 -5.78 -3.81
N PRO A 68 -14.92 -6.61 -3.79
CA PRO A 68 -14.95 -7.85 -3.02
C PRO A 68 -14.04 -8.93 -3.63
N ASP A 69 -13.77 -8.86 -4.94
CA ASP A 69 -12.84 -9.74 -5.62
C ASP A 69 -11.39 -9.32 -5.31
N SER A 70 -10.70 -10.17 -4.56
CA SER A 70 -9.31 -9.89 -4.16
C SER A 70 -8.31 -9.81 -5.31
N TYR A 71 -8.57 -10.50 -6.43
CA TYR A 71 -7.72 -10.44 -7.61
C TYR A 71 -7.90 -9.10 -8.31
N GLN A 72 -9.15 -8.73 -8.59
CA GLN A 72 -9.47 -7.45 -9.25
C GLN A 72 -9.04 -6.25 -8.40
N SER A 73 -9.23 -6.34 -7.09
CA SER A 73 -8.78 -5.33 -6.13
C SER A 73 -7.26 -5.16 -6.14
N MET A 74 -6.49 -6.27 -6.13
CA MET A 74 -5.02 -6.19 -6.14
C MET A 74 -4.50 -5.68 -7.50
N TYR A 75 -5.07 -6.18 -8.60
CA TYR A 75 -4.67 -5.81 -9.95
C TYR A 75 -4.88 -4.31 -10.21
N SER A 76 -6.08 -3.81 -9.91
CA SER A 76 -6.42 -2.39 -10.12
C SER A 76 -5.58 -1.46 -9.25
N GLN A 77 -5.35 -1.80 -7.98
CA GLN A 77 -4.49 -1.00 -7.10
C GLN A 77 -3.03 -0.98 -7.57
N MET A 78 -2.50 -2.12 -8.02
CA MET A 78 -1.15 -2.19 -8.59
C MET A 78 -1.03 -1.32 -9.84
N LEU A 79 -2.00 -1.42 -10.75
CA LEU A 79 -2.03 -0.63 -11.98
C LEU A 79 -2.07 0.87 -11.68
N CYS A 80 -2.95 1.32 -10.79
CA CYS A 80 -3.00 2.72 -10.36
C CYS A 80 -1.69 3.19 -9.70
N GLY A 81 -1.03 2.31 -8.93
CA GLY A 81 0.26 2.59 -8.30
C GLY A 81 1.42 2.73 -9.30
N LEU A 82 1.39 1.97 -10.39
CA LEU A 82 2.37 2.07 -11.48
C LEU A 82 2.15 3.33 -12.33
N CYS A 83 0.90 3.64 -12.71
CA CYS A 83 0.59 4.85 -13.48
C CYS A 83 1.00 6.15 -12.77
N GLN A 84 0.98 6.15 -11.44
CA GLN A 84 1.32 7.32 -10.62
C GLN A 84 2.70 7.20 -9.97
N HIS A 85 3.60 6.35 -10.49
CA HIS A 85 4.82 5.96 -9.80
C HIS A 85 5.72 7.14 -9.36
N LYS A 86 5.78 8.21 -10.15
CA LYS A 86 6.56 9.43 -9.84
C LYS A 86 6.02 10.20 -8.64
N GLU A 87 4.72 10.10 -8.36
CA GLU A 87 4.08 10.81 -7.25
C GLU A 87 4.18 10.04 -5.92
N VAL A 88 4.63 8.77 -5.94
CA VAL A 88 4.64 7.90 -4.78
C VAL A 88 5.81 8.24 -3.84
N LEU A 89 5.47 8.71 -2.63
CA LEU A 89 6.45 9.03 -1.57
C LEU A 89 6.52 7.98 -0.47
N ARG A 90 5.51 7.12 -0.38
CA ARG A 90 5.42 6.06 0.63
C ARG A 90 4.64 4.89 0.07
N VAL A 91 5.05 3.69 0.43
CA VAL A 91 4.43 2.45 -0.03
C VAL A 91 4.07 1.60 1.17
N GLY A 92 2.99 0.82 1.10
CA GLY A 92 2.63 0.04 2.28
C GLY A 92 1.38 -0.81 2.17
N SER A 93 1.09 -1.46 3.29
CA SER A 93 -0.15 -2.17 3.58
C SER A 93 -0.25 -2.31 5.10
N TYR A 94 -1.42 -2.69 5.62
CA TYR A 94 -1.58 -2.86 7.07
C TYR A 94 -0.62 -3.91 7.66
N PHE A 95 -0.33 -4.98 6.94
CA PHE A 95 0.60 -6.02 7.40
C PHE A 95 1.72 -6.24 6.38
N ALA A 96 2.92 -6.53 6.89
CA ALA A 96 4.07 -6.91 6.05
C ALA A 96 3.73 -8.06 5.09
N SER A 97 3.01 -9.07 5.55
CA SER A 97 2.56 -10.20 4.73
C SER A 97 1.71 -9.77 3.53
N SER A 98 0.82 -8.79 3.73
CA SER A 98 -0.05 -8.26 2.67
C SER A 98 0.75 -7.50 1.63
N PHE A 99 1.73 -6.71 2.07
CA PHE A 99 2.62 -5.97 1.18
C PHE A 99 3.53 -6.90 0.36
N VAL A 100 4.14 -7.92 1.01
CA VAL A 100 4.91 -8.96 0.31
C VAL A 100 4.05 -9.69 -0.72
N ARG A 101 2.77 -9.96 -0.42
CA ARG A 101 1.83 -10.55 -1.38
C ARG A 101 1.59 -9.65 -2.59
N ALA A 102 1.54 -8.33 -2.40
CA ALA A 102 1.40 -7.38 -3.51
C ALA A 102 2.64 -7.38 -4.42
N ILE A 103 3.85 -7.44 -3.85
CA ILE A 103 5.10 -7.54 -4.63
C ILE A 103 5.13 -8.85 -5.43
N ARG A 104 4.80 -9.98 -4.80
CA ARG A 104 4.68 -11.28 -5.50
C ARG A 104 3.59 -11.27 -6.57
N PHE A 105 2.53 -10.48 -6.39
CA PHE A 105 1.52 -10.31 -7.41
C PHE A 105 2.09 -9.59 -8.63
N LEU A 106 2.90 -8.55 -8.42
CA LEU A 106 3.61 -7.87 -9.49
C LEU A 106 4.59 -8.81 -10.22
N GLU A 107 5.37 -9.61 -9.48
CA GLU A 107 6.27 -10.64 -10.05
C GLU A 107 5.57 -11.56 -11.05
N LYS A 108 4.31 -11.92 -10.77
CA LYS A 108 3.55 -12.85 -11.61
C LYS A 108 2.81 -12.17 -12.78
N HIS A 109 2.40 -10.91 -12.63
CA HIS A 109 1.47 -10.25 -13.58
C HIS A 109 2.02 -8.97 -14.21
N TRP A 110 3.30 -8.64 -14.03
CA TRP A 110 3.90 -7.41 -14.59
C TRP A 110 3.71 -7.32 -16.11
N SER A 111 3.78 -8.42 -16.85
CA SER A 111 3.61 -8.42 -18.30
C SER A 111 2.21 -7.97 -18.74
N LEU A 112 1.17 -8.39 -18.02
CA LEU A 112 -0.20 -7.95 -18.25
C LEU A 112 -0.38 -6.47 -17.88
N LEU A 113 0.20 -6.04 -16.76
CA LEU A 113 0.15 -4.66 -16.31
C LEU A 113 0.87 -3.72 -17.30
N CYS A 114 2.04 -4.10 -17.82
CA CYS A 114 2.76 -3.34 -18.85
C CYS A 114 1.93 -3.23 -20.13
N ASN A 115 1.27 -4.32 -20.56
CA ASN A 115 0.42 -4.28 -21.74
C ASN A 115 -0.77 -3.32 -21.56
N ASP A 116 -1.43 -3.36 -20.40
CA ASP A 116 -2.54 -2.46 -20.08
C ASP A 116 -2.09 -0.99 -20.07
N ILE A 117 -0.91 -0.69 -19.53
CA ILE A 117 -0.31 0.67 -19.53
C ILE A 117 0.03 1.10 -20.96
N ARG A 118 0.63 0.20 -21.76
CA ARG A 118 1.03 0.48 -23.15
C ARG A 118 -0.17 0.78 -24.04
N MET A 119 -1.24 -0.02 -23.92
CA MET A 119 -2.46 0.13 -24.71
C MET A 119 -3.42 1.19 -24.14
N GLY A 120 -3.28 1.53 -22.85
CA GLY A 120 -4.24 2.36 -22.11
C GLY A 120 -5.61 1.69 -21.95
N THR A 121 -5.64 0.35 -21.93
CA THR A 121 -6.87 -0.44 -21.79
C THR A 121 -6.74 -1.40 -20.63
N ILE A 122 -7.78 -1.53 -19.82
CA ILE A 122 -7.76 -2.48 -18.70
C ILE A 122 -8.07 -3.91 -19.15
N ASN A 123 -7.33 -4.88 -18.59
CA ASN A 123 -7.51 -6.30 -18.84
C ASN A 123 -8.98 -6.75 -18.64
N THR A 124 -9.46 -7.59 -19.57
CA THR A 124 -10.83 -8.16 -19.56
C THR A 124 -11.14 -9.03 -18.33
N GLN A 125 -10.12 -9.50 -17.60
CA GLN A 125 -10.29 -10.19 -16.32
C GLN A 125 -10.86 -9.30 -15.22
N ILE A 126 -10.76 -7.97 -15.37
CA ILE A 126 -11.42 -7.02 -14.47
C ILE A 126 -12.86 -6.85 -14.96
N THR A 127 -13.78 -7.55 -14.31
CA THR A 127 -15.20 -7.59 -14.66
C THR A 127 -16.03 -6.57 -13.89
N ASP A 128 -15.55 -6.11 -12.74
CA ASP A 128 -16.25 -5.11 -11.92
C ASP A 128 -16.25 -3.75 -12.62
N GLN A 129 -17.43 -3.30 -13.04
CA GLN A 129 -17.60 -2.07 -13.80
C GLN A 129 -17.16 -0.82 -13.03
N SER A 130 -17.38 -0.78 -11.71
CA SER A 130 -17.01 0.35 -10.86
C SER A 130 -15.49 0.47 -10.77
N VAL A 131 -14.79 -0.66 -10.63
CA VAL A 131 -13.32 -0.71 -10.66
C VAL A 131 -12.79 -0.23 -12.00
N ARG A 132 -13.36 -0.72 -13.12
CA ARG A 132 -12.92 -0.34 -14.47
C ARG A 132 -13.04 1.16 -14.70
N GLU A 133 -14.20 1.74 -14.40
CA GLU A 133 -14.45 3.17 -14.57
C GLU A 133 -13.48 4.03 -13.75
N SER A 134 -13.19 3.64 -12.50
CA SER A 134 -12.24 4.37 -11.67
C SER A 134 -10.79 4.26 -12.13
N VAL A 135 -10.38 3.07 -12.61
CA VAL A 135 -9.02 2.88 -13.15
C VAL A 135 -8.86 3.64 -14.47
N MET A 136 -9.85 3.63 -15.35
CA MET A 136 -9.79 4.33 -16.64
C MET A 136 -9.70 5.86 -16.52
N LYS A 137 -10.04 6.44 -15.37
CA LYS A 137 -9.79 7.87 -15.08
C LYS A 137 -8.30 8.19 -14.86
N ILE A 138 -7.52 7.18 -14.48
CA ILE A 138 -6.08 7.31 -14.16
C ILE A 138 -5.23 6.75 -15.31
N LEU A 139 -5.62 5.59 -15.85
CA LEU A 139 -4.91 4.89 -16.90
C LEU A 139 -4.93 5.72 -18.19
N LYS A 140 -3.73 6.03 -18.69
CA LYS A 140 -3.51 6.65 -19.99
C LYS A 140 -2.49 5.80 -20.76
N PRO A 141 -2.61 5.68 -22.09
CA PRO A 141 -1.59 5.01 -22.88
C PRO A 141 -0.22 5.65 -22.65
N ASP A 142 0.73 4.89 -22.12
CA ASP A 142 2.10 5.34 -21.84
C ASP A 142 3.11 4.22 -22.15
N PRO A 143 3.55 4.10 -23.42
CA PRO A 143 4.51 3.09 -23.82
C PRO A 143 5.87 3.22 -23.12
N GLU A 144 6.33 4.44 -22.83
CA GLU A 144 7.60 4.68 -22.16
C GLU A 144 7.58 4.14 -20.73
N LEU A 145 6.47 4.36 -20.00
CA LEU A 145 6.28 3.80 -18.68
C LEU A 145 6.22 2.26 -18.73
N ALA A 146 5.52 1.69 -19.70
CA ALA A 146 5.43 0.25 -19.85
C ALA A 146 6.81 -0.39 -20.10
N ASP A 147 7.63 0.19 -20.97
CA ASP A 147 8.97 -0.27 -21.28
C ASP A 147 9.93 -0.12 -20.09
N PHE A 148 9.80 0.97 -19.31
CA PHE A 148 10.53 1.16 -18.06
C PHE A 148 10.19 0.06 -17.03
N ILE A 149 8.91 -0.23 -16.80
CA ILE A 149 8.49 -1.25 -15.85
C ILE A 149 8.95 -2.63 -16.32
N GLU A 150 8.82 -2.93 -17.61
CA GLU A 150 9.26 -4.18 -18.22
C GLU A 150 10.78 -4.37 -18.08
N ALA A 151 11.58 -3.32 -18.30
CA ALA A 151 13.03 -3.37 -18.11
C ALA A 151 13.43 -3.62 -16.64
N GLU A 152 12.66 -3.13 -15.66
CA GLU A 152 12.94 -3.34 -14.24
C GLU A 152 12.45 -4.69 -13.70
N CYS A 153 11.30 -5.18 -14.19
CA CYS A 153 10.69 -6.43 -13.77
C CYS A 153 11.24 -7.67 -14.49
N SER A 154 11.82 -7.52 -15.67
CA SER A 154 12.46 -8.63 -16.43
C SER A 154 13.84 -9.03 -15.90
N LYS A 155 14.42 -8.27 -14.95
CA LYS A 155 15.69 -8.60 -14.32
C LYS A 155 15.59 -9.83 -13.43
N ASP A 156 16.65 -10.65 -13.40
CA ASP A 156 16.73 -11.85 -12.56
C ASP A 156 16.65 -11.54 -11.06
N SER A 157 17.10 -10.35 -10.64
CA SER A 157 17.09 -9.92 -9.23
C SER A 157 16.05 -8.84 -8.97
N TRP A 158 15.13 -9.15 -8.06
CA TRP A 158 14.11 -8.23 -7.56
C TRP A 158 14.58 -7.45 -6.33
N GLN A 159 15.87 -7.54 -5.99
CA GLN A 159 16.43 -6.82 -4.86
C GLN A 159 16.33 -5.31 -5.06
N GLY A 160 15.63 -4.60 -4.18
CA GLY A 160 15.43 -3.17 -4.27
C GLY A 160 14.42 -2.72 -5.33
N ILE A 161 13.61 -3.64 -5.87
CA ILE A 161 12.59 -3.34 -6.90
C ILE A 161 11.69 -2.16 -6.51
N ILE A 162 11.38 -1.99 -5.23
CA ILE A 162 10.52 -0.89 -4.76
C ILE A 162 11.17 0.46 -5.05
N ALA A 163 12.46 0.59 -4.72
CA ALA A 163 13.21 1.82 -4.95
C ALA A 163 13.51 2.05 -6.44
N ARG A 164 13.47 0.99 -7.28
CA ARG A 164 13.64 1.11 -8.73
C ARG A 164 12.36 1.59 -9.41
N LEU A 165 11.21 0.97 -9.11
CA LEU A 165 9.92 1.34 -9.71
C LEU A 165 9.38 2.67 -9.14
N TRP A 166 9.46 2.84 -7.83
CA TRP A 166 8.99 4.01 -7.09
C TRP A 166 10.18 4.76 -6.49
N THR A 167 10.93 5.44 -7.35
CA THR A 167 12.20 6.11 -7.02
C THR A 167 12.10 7.17 -5.92
N ASN A 168 10.92 7.78 -5.75
CA ASN A 168 10.67 8.81 -4.74
C ASN A 168 10.21 8.25 -3.37
N THR A 169 10.18 6.93 -3.21
CA THR A 169 9.75 6.28 -1.97
C THR A 169 10.69 6.60 -0.82
N LYS A 170 10.17 7.27 0.22
CA LYS A 170 10.90 7.63 1.43
C LYS A 170 10.88 6.52 2.47
N TYR A 171 9.75 5.81 2.60
CA TYR A 171 9.58 4.74 3.56
C TYR A 171 8.55 3.68 3.14
N VAL A 172 8.68 2.50 3.74
CA VAL A 172 7.66 1.44 3.68
C VAL A 172 6.86 1.46 4.99
N ASP A 173 5.54 1.61 4.86
CA ASP A 173 4.57 1.70 5.95
C ASP A 173 3.84 0.36 6.13
N VAL A 174 4.32 -0.45 7.06
CA VAL A 174 3.82 -1.80 7.33
C VAL A 174 4.01 -2.18 8.80
N VAL A 175 3.07 -2.97 9.34
CA VAL A 175 3.30 -3.62 10.63
C VAL A 175 4.29 -4.77 10.47
N VAL A 176 5.45 -4.65 11.13
CA VAL A 176 6.54 -5.64 11.17
C VAL A 176 6.87 -6.12 12.59
N THR A 177 6.05 -5.76 13.58
CA THR A 177 6.23 -6.23 14.97
C THR A 177 5.53 -7.56 15.22
N GLY A 178 5.87 -8.24 16.32
CA GLY A 178 5.28 -9.53 16.68
C GLY A 178 5.54 -10.60 15.62
N SER A 179 4.50 -11.34 15.23
CA SER A 179 4.59 -12.38 14.20
C SER A 179 4.91 -11.85 12.80
N MET A 180 4.81 -10.53 12.55
CA MET A 180 5.16 -9.93 11.27
C MET A 180 6.67 -9.66 11.12
N SER A 181 7.45 -9.78 12.21
CA SER A 181 8.91 -9.57 12.20
C SER A 181 9.64 -10.57 11.29
N GLN A 182 9.07 -11.75 11.07
CA GLN A 182 9.60 -12.75 10.13
C GLN A 182 9.72 -12.24 8.69
N TYR A 183 8.93 -11.22 8.30
CA TYR A 183 8.96 -10.66 6.95
C TYR A 183 9.99 -9.53 6.79
N ILE A 184 10.69 -9.13 7.86
CA ILE A 184 11.70 -8.06 7.82
C ILE A 184 12.78 -8.32 6.75
N PRO A 185 13.40 -9.52 6.68
CA PRO A 185 14.44 -9.79 5.68
C PRO A 185 13.91 -9.76 4.24
N THR A 186 12.69 -10.26 4.03
CA THR A 186 12.03 -10.21 2.71
C THR A 186 11.73 -8.78 2.30
N LEU A 187 11.29 -7.93 3.24
CA LEU A 187 11.08 -6.52 2.98
C LEU A 187 12.40 -5.80 2.68
N ASP A 188 13.48 -6.08 3.43
CA ASP A 188 14.81 -5.52 3.15
C ASP A 188 15.31 -5.88 1.76
N TYR A 189 15.08 -7.12 1.34
CA TYR A 189 15.42 -7.57 -0.01
C TYR A 189 14.72 -6.71 -1.06
N TYR A 190 13.40 -6.50 -0.97
CA TYR A 190 12.66 -5.72 -1.99
C TYR A 190 12.80 -4.20 -1.86
N SER A 191 13.00 -3.66 -0.67
CA SER A 191 13.02 -2.21 -0.42
C SER A 191 14.41 -1.59 -0.55
N ASN A 192 15.45 -2.43 -0.57
CA ASN A 192 16.84 -2.05 -0.39
C ASN A 192 17.08 -1.39 0.98
N VAL A 193 18.28 -1.54 1.54
CA VAL A 193 18.62 -1.17 2.94
C VAL A 193 18.42 0.33 3.25
N MET A 194 18.28 1.17 2.23
CA MET A 194 18.25 2.62 2.33
C MET A 194 16.86 3.22 2.59
N THR A 195 15.77 2.47 2.38
CA THR A 195 14.43 2.96 2.71
C THR A 195 14.20 2.83 4.21
N ARG A 196 14.22 3.99 4.88
CA ARG A 196 13.83 4.18 6.28
C ARG A 196 12.48 3.51 6.52
N LYS A 197 12.42 2.35 7.17
CA LYS A 197 11.13 1.70 7.49
C LYS A 197 10.40 2.54 8.53
N VAL A 198 9.08 2.67 8.40
CA VAL A 198 8.24 3.23 9.47
C VAL A 198 7.23 2.16 9.83
N ILE A 199 7.32 1.69 11.07
CA ILE A 199 6.26 0.89 11.68
C ILE A 199 5.11 1.85 11.98
N LEU A 200 3.87 1.51 11.63
CA LEU A 200 2.73 2.28 12.10
C LEU A 200 1.58 1.36 12.53
N VAL A 201 1.15 1.58 13.77
CA VAL A 201 -0.07 1.14 14.47
C VAL A 201 -0.13 -0.34 14.90
N ILE A 202 -0.14 -0.54 16.23
CA ILE A 202 -0.56 -1.80 16.85
C ILE A 202 -2.09 -1.76 16.96
N PHE A 203 -2.78 -2.57 16.15
CA PHE A 203 -4.21 -2.83 16.32
C PHE A 203 -4.40 -4.08 17.18
N ARG A 204 -5.12 -3.97 18.30
CA ARG A 204 -5.74 -5.12 18.96
C ARG A 204 -7.24 -4.99 18.75
N GLY A 205 -7.91 -6.09 18.41
CA GLY A 205 -9.28 -6.10 17.89
C GLY A 205 -10.37 -5.39 18.71
N ASN A 206 -10.08 -4.99 19.94
CA ASN A 206 -11.02 -4.29 20.82
C ASN A 206 -10.65 -2.83 21.13
N ASP A 207 -9.43 -2.34 20.84
CA ASP A 207 -8.96 -1.01 21.24
C ASP A 207 -7.79 -0.50 20.38
N TYR A 208 -7.72 0.84 20.21
CA TYR A 208 -6.60 1.52 19.55
C TYR A 208 -5.54 1.92 20.60
N PHE A 209 -4.40 1.22 20.64
CA PHE A 209 -3.48 1.37 21.77
C PHE A 209 -2.33 2.37 21.58
N ALA A 210 -1.66 2.42 20.42
CA ALA A 210 -0.49 3.29 20.27
C ALA A 210 0.01 3.50 18.84
N LEU A 211 0.59 4.69 18.62
CA LEU A 211 1.47 5.01 17.48
C LEU A 211 2.92 4.78 17.91
N SER A 212 3.66 3.92 17.21
CA SER A 212 5.11 3.78 17.39
C SER A 212 5.77 3.98 16.05
N VAL A 213 6.58 5.03 15.91
CA VAL A 213 7.37 5.33 14.72
C VAL A 213 8.80 4.88 15.00
N VAL A 214 9.28 3.87 14.29
CA VAL A 214 10.66 3.36 14.44
C VAL A 214 11.37 3.52 13.11
N PHE A 215 12.41 4.35 13.07
CA PHE A 215 13.32 4.46 11.94
C PHE A 215 14.57 3.60 12.19
N PRO A 216 14.95 2.67 11.29
CA PRO A 216 16.24 2.02 11.37
C PRO A 216 17.31 3.05 10.95
N SER A 217 18.03 3.60 11.93
CA SER A 217 19.30 4.27 11.69
C SER A 217 20.43 3.23 11.79
N PRO A 218 21.48 3.27 10.93
CA PRO A 218 22.63 2.37 11.06
C PRO A 218 23.49 2.64 12.31
N MET A 219 23.07 3.54 13.21
CA MET A 219 23.91 4.05 14.31
C MET A 219 23.31 3.90 15.73
N PHE A 220 22.17 3.26 15.92
CA PHE A 220 21.61 3.07 17.27
C PHE A 220 21.20 1.62 17.54
N CYS A 221 22.21 0.82 17.89
CA CYS A 221 22.02 -0.32 18.77
C CYS A 221 21.66 0.24 20.16
N GLY A 222 20.38 0.23 20.51
CA GLY A 222 19.91 0.57 21.87
C GLY A 222 19.20 1.91 22.01
N CYS A 223 17.91 1.95 21.66
CA CYS A 223 16.97 2.89 22.30
C CYS A 223 15.78 2.10 22.82
N LYS A 224 15.71 1.96 24.15
CA LYS A 224 14.54 1.42 24.86
C LYS A 224 13.32 2.29 24.55
N VAL A 225 12.25 1.64 24.09
CA VAL A 225 10.93 2.24 23.90
C VAL A 225 10.39 2.69 25.25
N GLY A 226 10.25 3.99 25.46
CA GLY A 226 9.53 4.56 26.59
C GLY A 226 8.02 4.46 26.36
N LEU A 227 7.38 3.46 26.99
CA LEU A 227 5.93 3.43 27.16
C LEU A 227 5.52 4.55 28.12
N ARG A 228 5.06 5.70 27.59
CA ARG A 228 4.25 6.62 28.40
C ARG A 228 2.82 6.09 28.43
N LYS A 229 2.46 5.42 29.53
CA LYS A 229 1.07 5.25 29.94
C LYS A 229 0.58 6.60 30.45
N SER A 230 -0.30 7.26 29.70
CA SER A 230 -1.20 8.27 30.26
C SER A 230 -2.47 7.55 30.70
N TRP A 231 -2.72 7.57 32.01
CA TRP A 231 -3.98 7.17 32.64
C TRP A 231 -5.11 8.13 32.28
#